data_AF-R6GX95-F1
#
_entry.id   AF-R6GX95-F1
#
_cell.length_a   1.000
_cell.length_b   1.000
_cell.length_c   1.000
_cell.angle_alpha   90.00
_cell.angle_beta   90.00
_cell.angle_gamma   90.00
#
_symmetry.space_group_name_H-M   'P 1'
#
loop_
_entity.id
_entity.type
_entity.pdbx_description
1 polymer ?
#
loop_
_entity_poly.entity_id
_entity_poly.type
_entity_poly.pdbx_seq_one_letter_code
_entity_poly.pdbx_strand_id
1 'polypeptide(L)'
;MLELLLFLFSSIIGTLGHYLYKLSRNNSLVGFLFARNESTFEHLKLGVTPILILSIVEKIRLLNNNLLSIKGIQILIFSLIIIFFYYGKRLFFKKNNAIYNITLFYIALFISYVISFIMINMISIPITIKIIGIISILLFMFLYFYSSIFELNCFIFKDPLDQSKD
;
A
#
# COMPACT_ATOMS: atom_id res chain seq x y z
N MET A 1 -5.56 20.42 -2.01
CA MET A 1 -4.90 20.61 -0.71
C MET A 1 -5.03 19.40 0.21
N LEU A 2 -6.23 18.83 0.40
CA LEU A 2 -6.42 17.67 1.29
C LEU A 2 -5.57 16.44 0.89
N GLU A 3 -5.62 16.00 -0.37
CA GLU A 3 -4.85 14.83 -0.84
C GLU A 3 -3.33 15.00 -0.66
N LEU A 4 -2.80 16.21 -0.76
CA LEU A 4 -1.38 16.49 -0.50
C LEU A 4 -1.03 16.30 0.99
N LEU A 5 -1.90 16.78 1.89
CA LEU A 5 -1.75 16.54 3.33
C LEU A 5 -1.81 15.04 3.62
N LEU A 6 -2.79 14.33 3.05
CA LEU A 6 -2.93 12.89 3.24
C LEU A 6 -1.72 12.12 2.70
N PHE A 7 -1.16 12.52 1.57
CA PHE A 7 0.10 11.99 1.06
C PHE A 7 1.24 12.16 2.07
N LEU A 8 1.45 13.37 2.60
CA LEU A 8 2.52 13.63 3.58
C LEU A 8 2.34 12.79 4.85
N PHE A 9 1.12 12.71 5.37
CA PHE A 9 0.83 11.85 6.53
C PHE A 9 1.06 10.37 6.21
N SER A 10 0.61 9.88 5.06
CA SER A 10 0.83 8.50 4.63
C SER A 10 2.31 8.16 4.46
N SER A 11 3.10 9.09 3.93
CA SER A 11 4.55 8.92 3.81
C SER A 11 5.22 8.77 5.18
N ILE A 12 4.85 9.60 6.15
CA ILE A 12 5.39 9.54 7.52
C ILE A 12 4.94 8.24 8.20
N ILE A 13 3.65 7.92 8.16
CA ILE A 13 3.10 6.72 8.79
C ILE A 13 3.69 5.45 8.17
N GLY A 14 3.83 5.40 6.84
CA GLY A 14 4.39 4.25 6.14
C GLY A 14 5.85 4.02 6.47
N THR A 15 6.67 5.08 6.48
CA THR A 15 8.09 4.95 6.84
C THR A 15 8.31 4.59 8.30
N LEU A 16 7.56 5.21 9.23
CA LEU A 16 7.61 4.82 10.64
C LEU A 16 7.12 3.39 10.84
N GLY A 17 6.06 3.01 10.12
CA GLY A 17 5.45 1.68 10.14
C GLY A 17 6.45 0.55 9.94
N HIS A 18 7.48 0.79 9.13
CA HIS A 18 8.56 -0.17 8.91
C HIS A 18 9.29 -0.58 10.20
N TYR A 19 9.32 0.30 11.21
CA TYR A 19 10.03 0.07 12.48
C TYR A 19 9.08 -0.26 13.64
N LEU A 20 7.79 0.09 13.52
CA LEU A 20 6.83 0.01 14.62
C LEU A 20 6.69 -1.42 15.18
N TYR A 21 6.71 -2.45 14.35
CA TYR A 21 6.58 -3.83 14.82
C TYR A 21 7.68 -4.22 15.82
N LYS A 22 8.95 -3.99 15.46
CA LYS A 22 10.09 -4.25 16.34
C LYS A 22 10.09 -3.34 17.57
N LEU A 23 9.79 -2.06 17.40
CA LEU A 23 9.69 -1.10 18.51
C LEU A 23 8.59 -1.49 19.51
N SER A 24 7.51 -2.09 19.04
CA SER A 24 6.40 -2.58 19.87
C SER A 24 6.66 -3.93 20.55
N ARG A 25 7.90 -4.43 20.54
CA ARG A 25 8.27 -5.78 21.03
C ARG A 25 7.47 -6.89 20.34
N ASN A 26 7.35 -6.79 19.02
CA ASN A 26 6.68 -7.78 18.16
C ASN A 26 5.18 -7.95 18.46
N ASN A 27 4.49 -6.86 18.82
CA ASN A 27 3.04 -6.88 19.07
C ASN A 27 2.27 -7.31 17.81
N SER A 28 1.39 -8.31 17.96
CA SER A 28 0.61 -8.91 16.86
C SER A 28 -0.29 -7.92 16.14
N LEU A 29 -0.89 -6.96 16.86
CA LEU A 29 -1.74 -5.90 16.28
C LEU A 29 -0.91 -4.92 15.44
N VAL A 30 0.27 -4.54 15.94
CA VAL A 30 1.18 -3.64 15.20
C VAL A 30 1.70 -4.34 13.95
N GLY A 31 2.07 -5.61 14.05
CA GLY A 31 2.48 -6.39 12.89
C GLY A 31 1.31 -6.70 11.95
N PHE A 32 0.07 -6.68 12.43
CA PHE A 32 -1.08 -6.78 11.53
C PHE A 32 -1.11 -5.53 10.65
N LEU A 33 -1.02 -4.33 11.25
CA LEU A 33 -1.09 -3.03 10.56
C LEU A 33 0.14 -2.67 9.72
N PHE A 34 1.33 -3.08 10.16
CA PHE A 34 2.61 -2.64 9.61
C PHE A 34 3.55 -3.81 9.29
N ALA A 35 4.73 -3.48 8.75
CA ALA A 35 5.68 -4.46 8.26
C ALA A 35 6.24 -5.36 9.38
N ARG A 36 6.09 -6.68 9.23
CA ARG A 36 6.70 -7.73 10.08
C ARG A 36 8.05 -8.20 9.55
N ASN A 37 8.22 -8.16 8.24
CA ASN A 37 9.36 -8.72 7.51
C ASN A 37 9.64 -7.88 6.23
N GLU A 38 10.64 -8.28 5.44
CA GLU A 38 11.05 -7.53 4.24
C GLU A 38 10.35 -7.96 2.94
N SER A 39 9.31 -8.78 3.04
CA SER A 39 8.54 -9.21 1.86
C SER A 39 7.87 -8.01 1.16
N THR A 40 7.64 -8.16 -0.14
CA THR A 40 6.99 -7.12 -0.94
C THR A 40 5.58 -6.81 -0.45
N PHE A 41 4.85 -7.81 0.07
CA PHE A 41 3.51 -7.61 0.61
C PHE A 41 3.53 -6.75 1.88
N GLU A 42 4.50 -6.93 2.77
CA GLU A 42 4.66 -6.07 3.95
C GLU A 42 4.94 -4.62 3.54
N HIS A 43 5.72 -4.40 2.49
CA HIS A 43 5.94 -3.06 1.91
C HIS A 43 4.65 -2.46 1.32
N LEU A 44 3.78 -3.28 0.71
CA LEU A 44 2.47 -2.83 0.25
C LEU A 44 1.60 -2.37 1.45
N LYS A 45 1.59 -3.12 2.56
CA LYS A 45 0.86 -2.72 3.77
C LYS A 45 1.30 -1.35 4.29
N LEU A 46 2.60 -1.03 4.25
CA LEU A 46 3.09 0.28 4.68
C LEU A 46 2.45 1.47 3.94
N GLY A 47 2.07 1.30 2.67
CA GLY A 47 1.36 2.34 1.92
C GLY A 47 -0.15 2.23 2.04
N VAL A 48 -0.69 1.01 1.99
CA VAL A 48 -2.15 0.79 1.98
C VAL A 48 -2.78 1.04 3.34
N THR A 49 -2.15 0.64 4.44
CA THR A 49 -2.66 0.88 5.79
C THR A 49 -2.94 2.37 6.06
N PRO A 50 -2.00 3.31 5.84
CA PRO A 50 -2.31 4.71 6.03
C PRO A 50 -3.34 5.26 5.04
N ILE A 51 -3.36 4.79 3.78
CA ILE A 51 -4.43 5.16 2.82
C ILE A 51 -5.81 4.78 3.38
N LEU A 52 -5.97 3.57 3.90
CA LEU A 52 -7.23 3.10 4.47
C LEU A 52 -7.62 3.92 5.72
N ILE A 53 -6.70 4.08 6.67
CA ILE A 53 -6.98 4.83 7.91
C ILE A 53 -7.36 6.29 7.61
N LEU A 54 -6.59 6.95 6.74
CA LEU A 54 -6.80 8.35 6.40
C LEU A 54 -8.03 8.56 5.51
N SER A 55 -8.43 7.56 4.72
CA SER A 55 -9.67 7.63 3.93
C SER A 55 -10.93 7.76 4.79
N ILE A 56 -10.91 7.28 6.04
CA ILE A 56 -12.00 7.47 7.00
C ILE A 56 -12.12 8.96 7.36
N VAL A 57 -10.99 9.60 7.66
CA VAL A 57 -10.94 11.05 7.95
C VAL A 57 -11.38 11.85 6.73
N GLU A 58 -10.96 11.44 5.54
CA GLU A 58 -11.35 12.06 4.29
C GLU A 58 -12.85 11.92 3.99
N LYS A 59 -13.45 10.76 4.29
CA LYS A 59 -14.90 10.54 4.12
C LYS A 59 -15.73 11.48 4.99
N ILE A 60 -15.24 11.84 6.18
CA ILE A 60 -15.91 12.79 7.08
C ILE A 60 -15.84 14.21 6.50
N ARG A 61 -14.73 14.57 5.83
CA ARG A 61 -14.54 15.91 5.25
C ARG A 61 -15.13 16.08 3.85
N LEU A 62 -15.18 15.01 3.07
CA LEU A 62 -15.67 14.98 1.69
C LEU A 62 -16.90 14.08 1.57
N LEU A 63 -18.05 14.70 1.29
CA LEU A 63 -19.29 13.99 0.99
C LEU A 63 -19.30 13.47 -0.46
N ASN A 64 -18.31 12.63 -0.80
CA ASN A 64 -18.23 11.96 -2.10
C ASN A 64 -18.67 10.48 -1.97
N ASN A 65 -19.73 10.11 -2.69
CA ASN A 65 -20.27 8.74 -2.68
C ASN A 65 -19.32 7.72 -3.34
N ASN A 66 -18.45 8.17 -4.23
CA ASN A 66 -17.51 7.31 -4.93
C ASN A 66 -16.17 7.17 -4.20
N LEU A 67 -15.99 7.81 -3.03
CA LEU A 67 -14.70 7.85 -2.33
C LEU A 67 -14.12 6.45 -2.11
N LEU A 68 -14.94 5.48 -1.70
CA LEU A 68 -14.48 4.11 -1.47
C LEU A 68 -13.90 3.49 -2.76
N SER A 69 -14.60 3.63 -3.89
CA SER A 69 -14.11 3.18 -5.18
C SER A 69 -12.82 3.90 -5.60
N ILE A 70 -12.73 5.21 -5.38
CA ILE A 70 -11.53 6.00 -5.70
C ILE A 70 -10.32 5.49 -4.90
N LYS A 71 -10.49 5.26 -3.60
CA LYS A 71 -9.41 4.73 -2.75
C LYS A 71 -9.02 3.30 -3.12
N GLY A 72 -9.96 2.51 -3.63
CA GLY A 72 -9.65 1.21 -4.20
C GLY A 72 -8.75 1.29 -5.44
N ILE A 73 -9.02 2.24 -6.34
CA ILE A 73 -8.15 2.50 -7.49
C ILE A 73 -6.79 3.04 -7.04
N GLN A 74 -6.76 3.93 -6.05
CA GLN A 74 -5.51 4.42 -5.46
C GLN A 74 -4.64 3.26 -4.94
N ILE A 75 -5.23 2.34 -4.17
CA ILE A 75 -4.55 1.14 -3.64
C ILE A 75 -4.06 0.24 -4.77
N LEU A 76 -4.88 0.01 -5.79
CA LEU A 76 -4.52 -0.81 -6.94
C LEU A 76 -3.31 -0.21 -7.68
N ILE A 77 -3.32 1.10 -7.94
CA ILE A 77 -2.22 1.74 -8.68
C ILE A 77 -0.94 1.76 -7.86
N PHE A 78 -1.03 2.12 -6.58
CA PHE A 78 0.11 2.01 -5.67
C PHE A 78 0.71 0.60 -5.71
N SER A 79 -0.14 -0.43 -5.59
CA SER A 79 0.30 -1.83 -5.55
C SER A 79 0.94 -2.28 -6.87
N LEU A 80 0.35 -1.93 -8.00
CA LEU A 80 0.89 -2.25 -9.33
C LEU A 80 2.25 -1.61 -9.57
N ILE A 81 2.43 -0.34 -9.19
CA ILE A 81 3.72 0.35 -9.33
C ILE A 81 4.78 -0.35 -8.48
N ILE A 82 4.49 -0.62 -7.20
CA ILE A 82 5.44 -1.31 -6.31
C ILE A 82 5.82 -2.68 -6.89
N ILE A 83 4.85 -3.53 -7.23
CA ILE A 83 5.12 -4.87 -7.75
C ILE A 83 5.95 -4.79 -9.04
N PHE A 84 5.50 -4.01 -10.02
CA PHE A 84 6.15 -3.96 -11.33
C PHE A 84 7.60 -3.48 -11.22
N PHE A 85 7.85 -2.36 -10.54
CA PHE A 85 9.18 -1.76 -10.46
C PHE A 85 10.08 -2.45 -9.43
N TYR A 86 9.53 -3.08 -8.39
CA TYR A 86 10.34 -3.85 -7.43
C TYR A 86 10.91 -5.12 -8.07
N TYR A 87 10.12 -5.85 -8.86
CA TYR A 87 10.62 -7.05 -9.55
C TYR A 87 11.37 -6.70 -10.84
N GLY A 88 10.96 -5.64 -11.54
CA GLY A 88 11.66 -5.11 -12.70
C GLY A 88 13.08 -4.62 -12.41
N LYS A 89 13.36 -4.19 -11.17
CA LYS A 89 14.72 -3.75 -10.77
C LYS A 89 15.79 -4.82 -10.96
N ARG A 90 15.42 -6.12 -10.97
CA ARG A 90 16.35 -7.23 -11.21
C ARG A 90 17.05 -7.14 -12.57
N LEU A 91 16.46 -6.43 -13.53
CA LEU A 91 17.07 -6.18 -14.84
C LEU A 91 18.24 -5.20 -14.77
N PHE A 92 18.26 -4.31 -13.79
CA PHE A 92 19.23 -3.22 -13.68
C PHE A 92 20.20 -3.37 -12.50
N PHE A 93 19.75 -4.00 -11.41
CA PHE A 93 20.51 -4.12 -10.17
C PHE A 93 20.70 -5.58 -9.76
N LYS A 94 21.96 -5.95 -9.47
CA LYS A 94 22.32 -7.30 -8.97
C LYS A 94 22.04 -7.50 -7.47
N LYS A 95 21.89 -6.43 -6.70
CA LYS A 95 21.67 -6.45 -5.23
C LYS A 95 20.48 -5.60 -4.83
N ASN A 96 19.88 -5.92 -3.68
CA ASN A 96 18.84 -5.10 -3.08
C ASN A 96 19.41 -3.72 -2.70
N ASN A 97 18.81 -2.65 -3.21
CA ASN A 97 19.22 -1.28 -2.91
C ASN A 97 18.12 -0.59 -2.10
N ALA A 98 18.39 -0.31 -0.83
CA ALA A 98 17.44 0.32 0.08
C ALA A 98 17.02 1.72 -0.41
N ILE A 99 17.95 2.50 -0.97
CA ILE A 99 17.65 3.85 -1.50
C ILE A 99 16.63 3.74 -2.64
N TYR A 100 16.80 2.76 -3.53
CA TYR A 100 15.86 2.51 -4.62
C TYR A 100 14.47 2.12 -4.08
N ASN A 101 14.39 1.20 -3.12
CA ASN A 101 13.11 0.75 -2.57
C ASN A 101 12.35 1.89 -1.88
N ILE A 102 13.06 2.71 -1.08
CA ILE A 102 12.47 3.88 -0.41
C ILE A 102 12.00 4.89 -1.46
N THR A 103 12.83 5.22 -2.44
CA THR A 103 12.48 6.17 -3.50
C THR A 103 11.26 5.69 -4.28
N LEU A 104 11.23 4.40 -4.64
CA LEU A 104 10.11 3.77 -5.31
C LEU A 104 8.83 3.85 -4.48
N PHE A 105 8.91 3.63 -3.17
CA PHE A 105 7.77 3.77 -2.25
C PHE A 105 7.17 5.19 -2.31
N TYR A 106 7.99 6.22 -2.16
CA TYR A 106 7.52 7.61 -2.21
C TYR A 106 6.93 7.99 -3.57
N ILE A 107 7.57 7.59 -4.67
CA ILE A 107 7.07 7.86 -6.03
C ILE A 107 5.74 7.16 -6.26
N ALA A 108 5.63 5.87 -5.94
CA ALA A 108 4.40 5.10 -6.09
C ALA A 108 3.26 5.71 -5.28
N LEU A 109 3.55 6.07 -4.02
CA LEU A 109 2.58 6.69 -3.13
C LEU A 109 2.13 8.05 -3.68
N PHE A 110 3.06 8.90 -4.11
CA PHE A 110 2.76 10.22 -4.69
C PHE A 110 1.86 10.10 -5.93
N ILE A 111 2.22 9.24 -6.89
CA ILE A 111 1.43 8.99 -8.10
C ILE A 111 0.02 8.52 -7.74
N SER A 112 -0.11 7.60 -6.76
CA SER A 112 -1.43 7.12 -6.32
C SER A 112 -2.32 8.24 -5.78
N TYR A 113 -1.73 9.19 -5.03
CA TYR A 113 -2.43 10.34 -4.47
C TYR A 113 -2.81 11.39 -5.52
N VAL A 114 -1.96 11.59 -6.53
CA VAL A 114 -2.29 12.42 -7.69
C VAL A 114 -3.51 11.85 -8.43
N ILE A 115 -3.56 10.54 -8.62
CA ILE A 115 -4.70 9.90 -9.31
C ILE A 115 -5.98 9.99 -8.48
N SER A 116 -5.87 9.77 -7.17
CA SER A 116 -6.97 9.99 -6.23
C SER A 116 -7.53 11.41 -6.32
N PHE A 117 -6.64 12.41 -6.31
CA PHE A 117 -7.00 13.82 -6.49
C PHE A 117 -7.71 14.09 -7.83
N ILE A 118 -7.19 13.55 -8.94
CA ILE A 118 -7.83 13.70 -10.25
C ILE A 118 -9.25 13.12 -10.20
N MET A 119 -9.40 11.89 -9.69
CA MET A 119 -10.69 11.19 -9.64
C MET A 119 -11.72 11.86 -8.73
N ILE A 120 -11.31 12.41 -7.58
CA ILE A 120 -12.21 13.14 -6.68
C ILE A 120 -12.82 14.36 -7.36
N ASN A 121 -12.07 15.01 -8.24
CA ASN A 121 -12.50 16.21 -8.95
C ASN A 121 -13.23 15.92 -10.28
N MET A 122 -13.38 14.64 -10.66
CA MET A 122 -14.19 14.28 -11.82
C MET A 122 -15.67 14.45 -11.50
N ILE A 123 -16.43 14.99 -12.48
CA ILE A 123 -17.89 15.14 -12.39
C ILE A 123 -18.55 13.77 -12.20
N SER A 124 -18.06 12.76 -12.91
CA SER A 124 -18.55 11.39 -12.80
C SER A 124 -17.42 10.40 -13.02
N ILE A 125 -17.55 9.23 -12.37
CA ILE A 125 -16.62 8.12 -12.52
C ILE A 125 -17.37 6.98 -13.22
N PRO A 126 -16.81 6.41 -14.30
CA PRO A 126 -17.38 5.25 -14.98
C PRO A 126 -17.69 4.09 -14.03
N ILE A 127 -18.80 3.38 -14.27
CA ILE A 127 -19.23 2.26 -13.43
C ILE A 127 -18.17 1.15 -13.34
N THR A 128 -17.44 0.92 -14.43
CA THR A 128 -16.34 -0.06 -14.49
C THR A 128 -15.24 0.28 -13.49
N ILE A 129 -14.81 1.53 -13.44
CA ILE A 129 -13.79 2.01 -12.49
C ILE A 129 -14.31 1.90 -11.06
N LYS A 130 -15.60 2.18 -10.83
CA LYS A 130 -16.20 2.00 -9.49
C LYS A 130 -16.12 0.56 -9.01
N ILE A 131 -16.49 -0.38 -9.88
CA ILE A 131 -16.46 -1.82 -9.60
C ILE A 131 -15.02 -2.29 -9.37
N ILE A 132 -14.08 -1.92 -10.25
CA ILE A 132 -12.67 -2.27 -10.11
C ILE A 132 -12.12 -1.75 -8.78
N GLY A 133 -12.44 -0.51 -8.39
CA GLY A 133 -12.04 0.05 -7.11
C GLY A 133 -12.54 -0.76 -5.92
N ILE A 134 -13.83 -1.11 -5.91
CA ILE A 134 -14.42 -1.93 -4.83
C ILE A 134 -13.77 -3.31 -4.77
N ILE A 135 -13.61 -3.98 -5.90
CA ILE A 135 -12.94 -5.29 -5.99
C ILE A 135 -11.51 -5.19 -5.48
N SER A 136 -10.79 -4.12 -5.79
CA SER A 136 -9.41 -3.90 -5.35
C SER A 136 -9.30 -3.83 -3.84
N ILE A 137 -10.21 -3.11 -3.17
CA ILE A 137 -10.26 -3.07 -1.70
C ILE A 137 -10.57 -4.45 -1.15
N LEU A 138 -11.61 -5.11 -1.65
CA LEU A 138 -12.00 -6.43 -1.16
C LEU A 138 -10.87 -7.45 -1.32
N LEU A 139 -10.21 -7.45 -2.47
CA LEU A 139 -9.06 -8.31 -2.74
C LEU A 139 -7.91 -8.00 -1.78
N PHE A 140 -7.56 -6.72 -1.59
CA PHE A 140 -6.48 -6.37 -0.68
C PHE A 140 -6.81 -6.75 0.76
N MET A 141 -8.03 -6.48 1.23
CA MET A 141 -8.50 -6.87 2.56
C MET A 141 -8.49 -8.40 2.73
N PHE A 142 -8.93 -9.16 1.72
CA PHE A 142 -8.85 -10.61 1.75
C PHE A 142 -7.41 -11.09 1.90
N LEU A 143 -6.48 -10.58 1.08
CA LEU A 143 -5.06 -10.91 1.17
C LEU A 143 -4.45 -10.51 2.52
N TYR A 144 -4.91 -9.39 3.08
CA TYR A 144 -4.49 -8.86 4.38
C TYR A 144 -4.80 -9.84 5.52
N PHE A 145 -6.06 -10.28 5.60
CA PHE A 145 -6.49 -11.23 6.63
C PHE A 145 -5.90 -12.61 6.38
N TYR A 146 -5.89 -13.06 5.14
CA TYR A 146 -5.42 -14.39 4.79
C TYR A 146 -3.92 -14.55 5.08
N SER A 147 -3.09 -13.58 4.74
CA SER A 147 -1.65 -13.59 5.06
C SER A 147 -1.34 -13.41 6.54
N SER A 148 -2.28 -12.90 7.34
CA SER A 148 -2.10 -12.82 8.80
C SER A 148 -2.29 -14.18 9.49
N ILE A 149 -2.94 -15.14 8.82
CA ILE A 149 -3.27 -16.46 9.38
C ILE A 149 -2.40 -17.54 8.74
N PHE A 150 -2.17 -17.45 7.43
CA PHE A 150 -1.48 -18.47 6.64
C PHE A 150 -0.22 -17.91 5.97
N GLU A 151 0.83 -18.73 5.90
CA GLU A 151 1.99 -18.46 5.05
C GLU A 151 1.64 -18.73 3.59
N LEU A 152 1.68 -17.70 2.75
CA LEU A 152 1.44 -17.86 1.31
C LEU A 152 2.75 -18.19 0.58
N ASN A 153 2.74 -19.29 -0.16
CA ASN A 153 3.86 -19.69 -1.04
C ASN A 153 3.87 -18.92 -2.36
N CYS A 154 3.69 -17.60 -2.32
CA CYS A 154 3.80 -16.71 -3.47
C CYS A 154 4.95 -15.72 -3.28
N PHE A 155 5.63 -15.37 -4.37
CA PHE A 155 6.85 -14.56 -4.38
C PHE A 155 6.70 -13.17 -3.73
N ILE A 156 5.47 -12.65 -3.61
CA ILE A 156 5.16 -11.35 -2.99
C ILE A 156 5.18 -11.45 -1.45
N PHE A 157 4.91 -12.63 -0.89
CA PHE A 157 4.80 -12.86 0.57
C PHE A 157 6.08 -13.44 1.18
N LYS A 158 7.02 -13.92 0.36
CA LYS A 158 8.29 -14.47 0.84
C LYS A 158 9.23 -13.34 1.24
N ASP A 159 9.85 -13.49 2.42
CA ASP A 159 10.92 -12.60 2.86
C ASP A 159 12.21 -12.92 2.08
N PRO A 160 12.78 -11.96 1.32
CA PRO A 160 14.04 -12.18 0.59
C PRO A 160 15.27 -12.35 1.50
N LEU A 161 15.16 -12.06 2.81
CA LEU A 161 16.23 -12.22 3.79
C LEU A 161 16.12 -13.51 4.61
N ASP A 162 15.02 -14.24 4.51
CA ASP A 162 14.83 -15.50 5.21
C ASP A 162 15.55 -16.63 4.46
N GLN A 163 16.75 -16.99 4.94
CA GLN A 163 17.63 -18.01 4.36
C GLN A 163 17.22 -19.44 4.71
N SER A 164 16.05 -19.66 5.33
CA SER A 164 15.63 -20.99 5.80
C SER A 164 15.04 -21.91 4.73
N LYS A 165 14.94 -21.48 3.46
CA LYS A 165 14.28 -22.23 2.38
C LYS A 165 14.99 -22.19 1.01
N ASP A 166 16.33 -22.12 1.01
CA ASP A 166 17.16 -22.40 -0.18
C ASP A 166 17.98 -23.68 0.02
#